data_AF-A0A822F146-F1
#
_entry.id   AF-A0A822F146-F1
#
_cell.length_a   1.000
_cell.length_b   1.000
_cell.length_c   1.000
_cell.angle_alpha   90.00
_cell.angle_beta   90.00
_cell.angle_gamma   90.00
#
_symmetry.space_group_name_H-M   'P 1'
#
loop_
_entity.id
_entity.type
_entity.pdbx_description
1 polymer ?
#
loop_
_entity_poly.entity_id
_entity_poly.type
_entity_poly.pdbx_seq_one_letter_code
_entity_poly.pdbx_strand_id
1 'polypeptide(L)'
;SNISFQSFCDGFTELIPITIEGQNETDETECEQWSCINIYTRCDGLWNCPHGEDEIGCDLFSTLNCSLNHHTCDSPHNNELICLPAKQENDGKIDCLGATDEPTLCQEKYKIVIMEMMKNFV
;
A
#
# COMPACT_ATOMS: atom_id res chain seq x y z
N SER A 1 7.43 -19.09 -11.13
CA SER A 1 7.44 -17.99 -10.15
C SER A 1 6.25 -17.12 -10.49
N ASN A 2 5.32 -16.91 -9.55
CA ASN A 2 4.20 -15.98 -9.75
C ASN A 2 4.65 -14.67 -9.11
N ILE A 3 4.88 -13.64 -9.93
CA ILE A 3 5.26 -12.32 -9.44
C ILE A 3 3.96 -11.58 -9.12
N SER A 4 3.85 -11.01 -7.91
CA SER A 4 2.64 -10.30 -7.50
C SER A 4 2.63 -8.91 -8.14
N PHE A 5 1.46 -8.38 -8.46
CA PHE A 5 1.37 -6.99 -8.91
C PHE A 5 1.67 -6.02 -7.77
N GLN A 6 1.36 -6.43 -6.54
CA GLN A 6 1.57 -5.66 -5.32
C GLN A 6 3.04 -5.41 -4.95
N SER A 7 3.99 -6.09 -5.61
CA SER A 7 5.43 -5.94 -5.38
C SER A 7 6.13 -5.09 -6.44
N PHE A 8 5.36 -4.33 -7.23
CA PHE A 8 5.91 -3.37 -8.19
C PHE A 8 5.50 -1.98 -7.76
N CYS A 9 6.44 -1.03 -7.77
CA CYS A 9 6.20 0.35 -7.41
C CYS A 9 5.63 0.53 -6.00
N ASP A 10 6.07 -0.33 -5.07
CA ASP A 10 5.64 -0.34 -3.67
C ASP A 10 6.60 0.43 -2.74
N GLY A 11 7.66 1.01 -3.32
CA GLY A 11 8.69 1.75 -2.61
C GLY A 11 9.86 0.88 -2.12
N PHE A 12 9.87 -0.41 -2.46
CA PHE A 12 10.93 -1.36 -2.12
C PHE A 12 11.53 -2.00 -3.37
N THR A 13 12.85 -1.94 -3.49
CA THR A 13 13.57 -2.71 -4.51
C THR A 13 13.74 -4.15 -4.03
N GLU A 14 12.87 -5.05 -4.47
CA GLU A 14 12.89 -6.47 -4.08
C GLU A 14 13.51 -7.36 -5.17
N LEU A 15 13.41 -6.94 -6.43
CA LEU A 15 13.97 -7.65 -7.57
C LEU A 15 15.43 -7.25 -7.85
N ILE A 16 16.21 -8.21 -8.35
CA ILE A 16 17.59 -7.96 -8.76
C ILE A 16 17.56 -7.00 -9.96
N PRO A 17 18.30 -5.87 -9.93
CA PRO A 17 18.34 -4.94 -11.03
C PRO A 17 18.82 -5.59 -12.32
N ILE A 18 18.15 -5.29 -13.43
CA ILE A 18 18.53 -5.74 -14.76
C ILE A 18 19.02 -4.56 -15.59
N THR A 19 20.02 -4.76 -16.44
CA THR A 19 20.54 -3.68 -17.29
C THR A 19 19.85 -3.69 -18.65
N ILE A 20 19.08 -2.65 -18.95
CA ILE A 20 18.42 -2.43 -20.25
C ILE A 20 19.01 -1.14 -20.85
N GLU A 21 19.54 -1.21 -22.08
CA GLU A 21 20.14 -0.06 -22.77
C GLU A 21 21.23 0.71 -21.97
N GLY A 22 21.89 0.03 -21.04
CA GLY A 22 22.92 0.62 -20.17
C GLY A 22 22.38 1.32 -18.93
N GLN A 23 21.07 1.27 -18.68
CA GLN A 23 20.42 1.73 -17.45
C GLN A 23 20.08 0.52 -16.56
N ASN A 24 20.21 0.68 -15.24
CA ASN A 24 19.82 -0.36 -14.29
C ASN A 24 18.35 -0.16 -13.94
N GLU A 25 17.54 -1.12 -14.35
CA GLU A 25 16.10 -1.16 -14.12
C GLU A 25 15.75 -2.05 -12.95
N THR A 26 14.78 -1.60 -12.15
CA THR A 26 14.22 -2.37 -11.04
C THR A 26 12.70 -2.44 -11.17
N ASP A 27 12.07 -3.12 -10.23
CA ASP A 27 10.63 -3.08 -9.93
C ASP A 27 10.10 -1.69 -9.54
N GLU A 28 10.99 -0.71 -9.37
CA GLU A 28 10.70 0.66 -8.94
C GLU A 28 11.04 1.71 -10.02
N THR A 29 11.40 1.30 -11.25
CA THR A 29 11.61 2.25 -12.36
C THR A 29 10.29 2.53 -13.10
N GLU A 30 10.12 3.75 -13.59
CA GLU A 30 8.99 4.18 -14.44
C GLU A 30 7.61 3.96 -13.80
N CYS A 31 7.51 4.04 -12.47
CA CYS A 31 6.25 3.87 -11.75
C CYS A 31 5.14 4.83 -12.18
N GLU A 32 5.47 5.98 -12.74
CA GLU A 32 4.49 6.89 -13.33
C GLU A 32 3.75 6.31 -14.55
N GLN A 33 4.31 5.30 -15.21
CA GLN A 33 3.64 4.54 -16.28
C GLN A 33 2.64 3.53 -15.71
N TRP A 34 2.78 3.17 -14.44
CA TRP A 34 1.96 2.21 -13.73
C TRP A 34 0.98 2.95 -12.83
N SER A 35 -0.18 3.30 -13.38
CA SER A 35 -1.26 3.96 -12.61
C SER A 35 -1.53 3.19 -11.32
N CYS A 36 -1.41 3.87 -10.17
CA CYS A 36 -1.62 3.24 -8.87
C CYS A 36 -3.04 2.67 -8.77
N ILE A 37 -4.03 3.32 -9.40
CA ILE A 37 -5.38 2.77 -9.62
C ILE A 37 -5.39 2.02 -10.95
N ASN A 38 -5.42 0.69 -10.89
CA ASN A 38 -5.52 -0.18 -12.06
C ASN A 38 -6.39 -1.42 -11.74
N ILE A 39 -6.47 -2.37 -12.68
CA ILE A 39 -7.34 -3.55 -12.53
C ILE A 39 -6.91 -4.52 -11.42
N TYR A 40 -5.67 -4.42 -10.95
CA TYR A 40 -5.11 -5.29 -9.90
C TYR A 40 -5.20 -4.65 -8.51
N THR A 41 -5.18 -3.33 -8.43
CA THR A 41 -5.18 -2.58 -7.18
C THR A 41 -6.55 -2.03 -6.81
N ARG A 42 -7.44 -1.78 -7.78
CA ARG A 42 -8.75 -1.23 -7.49
C ARG A 42 -9.62 -2.18 -6.68
N CYS A 43 -10.03 -1.75 -5.50
CA CYS A 43 -10.95 -2.47 -4.61
C CYS A 43 -10.44 -3.87 -4.26
N ASP A 44 -9.11 -4.02 -4.10
CA ASP A 44 -8.48 -5.29 -3.73
C ASP A 44 -8.37 -5.47 -2.21
N GLY A 45 -8.78 -4.44 -1.45
CA GLY A 45 -8.74 -4.42 0.00
C GLY A 45 -7.39 -4.00 0.58
N LEU A 46 -6.43 -3.63 -0.27
CA LEU A 46 -5.12 -3.10 0.11
C LEU A 46 -5.02 -1.63 -0.30
N TRP A 47 -4.36 -0.81 0.51
CA TRP A 47 -4.07 0.57 0.13
C TRP A 47 -2.77 0.61 -0.66
N ASN A 48 -2.89 0.48 -1.98
CA ASN A 48 -1.74 0.51 -2.89
C ASN A 48 -1.39 1.95 -3.28
N CYS A 49 -2.37 2.87 -3.29
CA CYS A 49 -2.13 4.28 -3.55
C CYS A 49 -1.79 5.08 -2.26
N PRO A 50 -1.05 6.20 -2.37
CA PRO A 50 -0.63 6.99 -1.21
C PRO A 50 -1.74 7.46 -0.27
N HIS A 51 -2.97 7.65 -0.76
CA HIS A 51 -4.14 7.99 0.04
C HIS A 51 -5.30 7.02 -0.21
N GLY A 52 -4.98 5.74 -0.43
CA GLY A 52 -5.97 4.66 -0.56
C GLY A 52 -7.02 4.89 -1.66
N GLU A 53 -6.74 5.73 -2.66
CA GLU A 53 -7.72 6.14 -3.67
C GLU A 53 -8.24 4.96 -4.52
N ASP A 54 -7.44 3.90 -4.60
CA ASP A 54 -7.78 2.63 -5.21
C ASP A 54 -8.95 1.92 -4.50
N GLU A 55 -9.15 2.21 -3.21
CA GLU A 55 -10.18 1.62 -2.34
C GLU A 55 -11.44 2.50 -2.15
N ILE A 56 -11.53 3.63 -2.85
CA ILE A 56 -12.69 4.52 -2.79
C ILE A 56 -13.80 4.03 -3.74
N GLY A 57 -15.05 4.08 -3.25
CA GLY A 57 -16.25 3.80 -4.05
C GLY A 57 -16.36 2.33 -4.46
N CYS A 58 -15.90 1.42 -3.59
CA CYS A 58 -15.87 -0.02 -3.78
C CYS A 58 -17.12 -0.74 -3.24
N ASP A 59 -18.26 -0.02 -3.12
CA ASP A 59 -19.53 -0.40 -2.45
C ASP A 59 -20.25 -1.66 -2.97
N LEU A 60 -19.60 -2.49 -3.81
CA LEU A 60 -20.17 -3.72 -4.35
C LEU A 60 -20.22 -4.86 -3.32
N PHE A 61 -19.42 -4.79 -2.23
CA PHE A 61 -19.28 -5.91 -1.28
C PHE A 61 -19.51 -5.53 0.20
N SER A 62 -19.68 -4.25 0.50
CA SER A 62 -19.89 -3.76 1.86
C SER A 62 -21.38 -3.64 2.20
N THR A 63 -21.79 -4.17 3.35
CA THR A 63 -23.12 -3.84 3.94
C THR A 63 -23.13 -2.45 4.60
N LEU A 64 -21.95 -1.86 4.77
CA LEU A 64 -21.70 -0.55 5.35
C LEU A 64 -21.63 0.49 4.22
N ASN A 65 -22.61 1.39 4.17
CA ASN A 65 -22.67 2.45 3.16
C ASN A 65 -21.82 3.64 3.63
N CYS A 66 -20.54 3.67 3.24
CA CYS A 66 -19.63 4.76 3.56
C CYS A 66 -19.82 5.94 2.61
N SER A 67 -19.63 7.17 3.09
CA SER A 67 -19.62 8.34 2.20
C SER A 67 -18.39 8.30 1.29
N LEU A 68 -18.46 8.93 0.11
CA LEU A 68 -17.38 8.96 -0.89
C LEU A 68 -16.00 9.43 -0.38
N ASN A 69 -15.95 10.10 0.77
CA ASN A 69 -14.70 10.57 1.40
C ASN A 69 -14.30 9.72 2.62
N HIS A 70 -14.75 8.47 2.67
CA HIS A 70 -14.41 7.53 3.72
C HIS A 70 -13.99 6.20 3.11
N HIS A 71 -13.07 5.55 3.81
CA HIS A 71 -12.52 4.25 3.48
C HIS A 71 -13.03 3.24 4.50
N THR A 72 -13.25 2.01 4.06
CA THR A 72 -13.70 0.96 4.96
C THR A 72 -12.49 0.26 5.56
N CYS A 73 -12.43 0.11 6.87
CA CYS A 73 -11.38 -0.66 7.53
C CYS A 73 -11.90 -1.35 8.80
N ASP A 74 -11.13 -2.30 9.34
CA ASP A 74 -11.46 -2.97 10.60
C ASP A 74 -11.07 -2.10 11.80
N SER A 75 -12.00 -1.91 12.73
CA SER A 75 -11.75 -1.20 13.97
C SER A 75 -10.75 -1.96 14.87
N PRO A 76 -9.74 -1.28 15.44
CA PRO A 76 -8.75 -1.90 16.32
C PRO A 76 -9.33 -2.33 17.68
N HIS A 77 -10.55 -1.89 18.02
CA HIS A 77 -11.15 -2.13 19.33
C HIS A 77 -12.05 -3.37 19.38
N ASN A 78 -12.78 -3.64 18.30
CA ASN A 78 -13.83 -4.66 18.26
C ASN A 78 -13.86 -5.47 16.96
N ASN A 79 -12.93 -5.21 16.03
CA ASN A 79 -12.85 -5.87 14.72
C ASN A 79 -14.16 -5.75 13.90
N GLU A 80 -14.91 -4.68 14.11
CA GLU A 80 -16.06 -4.33 13.27
C GLU A 80 -15.60 -3.42 12.12
N LEU A 81 -16.24 -3.53 10.97
CA LEU A 81 -16.03 -2.63 9.84
C LEU A 81 -16.48 -1.21 10.20
N ILE A 82 -15.60 -0.24 10.02
CA ILE A 82 -15.84 1.19 10.23
C ILE A 82 -15.57 1.98 8.94
N CYS A 83 -16.23 3.14 8.81
CA CYS A 83 -15.91 4.13 7.79
C CYS A 83 -14.88 5.12 8.35
N LEU A 84 -13.62 4.97 7.99
CA LEU A 84 -12.55 5.91 8.32
C LEU A 84 -12.62 7.12 7.37
N PRO A 85 -12.67 8.37 7.87
CA PRO A 85 -12.55 9.55 7.03
C PRO A 85 -11.20 9.63 6.31
N ALA A 86 -11.18 9.99 5.02
CA ALA A 86 -9.95 10.11 4.20
C ALA A 86 -8.90 11.12 4.74
N LYS A 87 -9.28 11.97 5.69
CA LYS A 87 -8.35 12.89 6.37
C LYS A 87 -7.52 12.24 7.49
N GLN A 88 -7.91 11.04 7.90
CA GLN A 88 -7.25 10.25 8.95
C GLN A 88 -6.29 9.22 8.32
N GLU A 89 -5.93 9.44 7.06
CA GLU A 89 -5.04 8.57 6.32
C GLU A 89 -3.66 9.18 6.33
N ASN A 90 -2.66 8.39 6.70
CA ASN A 90 -1.30 8.87 6.90
C ASN A 90 -1.27 10.14 7.78
N ASP A 91 -2.15 10.23 8.78
CA ASP A 91 -2.24 11.32 9.74
C ASP A 91 -1.26 11.14 10.92
N GLY A 92 -0.56 10.01 10.94
CA GLY A 92 0.41 9.62 11.95
C GLY A 92 -0.20 8.88 13.13
N LYS A 93 -1.47 8.47 13.06
CA LYS A 93 -2.15 7.71 14.11
C LYS A 93 -2.76 6.45 13.51
N ILE A 94 -2.57 5.34 14.23
CA ILE A 94 -3.17 4.07 13.86
C ILE A 94 -4.65 4.08 14.30
N ASP A 95 -5.53 4.34 13.36
CA ASP A 95 -6.99 4.31 13.52
C ASP A 95 -7.61 3.00 13.03
N CYS A 96 -6.93 2.23 12.16
CA CYS A 96 -7.37 0.93 11.67
C CYS A 96 -6.54 -0.24 12.22
N LEU A 97 -7.16 -1.41 12.32
CA LEU A 97 -6.49 -2.66 12.67
C LEU A 97 -5.41 -2.97 11.64
N GLY A 98 -4.22 -3.32 12.12
CA GLY A 98 -3.06 -3.58 11.26
C GLY A 98 -2.36 -2.32 10.75
N ALA A 99 -2.78 -1.11 11.18
CA ALA A 99 -2.24 0.16 10.69
C ALA A 99 -2.35 0.31 9.16
N THR A 100 -3.40 -0.27 8.57
CA THR A 100 -3.67 -0.19 7.14
C THR A 100 -3.89 1.24 6.67
N ASP A 101 -4.30 2.11 7.59
CA ASP A 101 -4.51 3.54 7.39
C ASP A 101 -3.22 4.38 7.38
N GLU A 102 -2.11 3.78 7.81
CA GLU A 102 -0.81 4.43 7.96
C GLU A 102 0.30 3.66 7.21
N PRO A 103 0.15 3.40 5.89
CA PRO A 103 1.14 2.61 5.14
C PRO A 103 2.55 3.20 5.19
N THR A 104 2.67 4.53 5.27
CA THR A 104 3.97 5.21 5.38
C THR A 104 4.71 4.90 6.70
N LEU A 105 3.98 4.75 7.82
CA LEU A 105 4.58 4.34 9.10
C LEU A 105 5.14 2.92 9.04
N CYS A 106 4.51 2.03 8.27
CA CYS A 106 5.02 0.68 8.03
C CYS A 106 6.33 0.74 7.22
N GLN A 107 6.34 1.52 6.13
CA GLN A 107 7.50 1.65 5.25
C GLN A 107 8.74 2.23 5.98
N GLU A 108 8.56 3.23 6.83
CA GLU A 108 9.67 3.80 7.61
C GLU A 108 10.26 2.80 8.62
N LYS A 109 9.41 2.00 9.27
CA LYS A 109 9.87 0.96 10.20
C LYS A 109 10.57 -0.19 9.48
N TYR A 110 10.05 -0.63 8.33
CA TYR A 110 10.64 -1.75 7.58
C TYR A 110 11.90 -1.38 6.80
N LYS A 111 12.05 -0.13 6.33
CA LYS A 111 13.33 0.35 5.77
C LYS A 111 14.47 0.16 6.76
N ILE A 112 14.23 0.43 8.04
CA ILE A 112 15.24 0.24 9.10
C ILE A 112 15.56 -1.25 9.27
N VAL A 113 14.55 -2.12 9.32
CA VAL A 113 14.75 -3.57 9.51
C VAL A 113 15.46 -4.21 8.32
N ILE A 114 15.07 -3.91 7.07
CA ILE A 114 15.74 -4.42 5.87
C ILE A 114 17.18 -3.90 5.79
N MET A 115 17.42 -2.61 6.06
CA MET A 115 18.78 -2.05 6.12
C MET A 115 19.64 -2.71 7.21
N GLU A 116 19.06 -3.04 8.37
CA GLU A 116 19.75 -3.76 9.44
C GLU A 116 20.04 -5.23 9.08
N MET A 117 19.13 -5.90 8.38
CA MET A 117 19.35 -7.26 7.88
C MET A 117 20.39 -7.30 6.75
N MET A 118 20.43 -6.30 5.87
CA MET A 118 21.43 -6.18 4.81
C MET A 118 22.84 -5.85 5.35
N LYS A 119 22.96 -5.24 6.53
CA LYS A 119 24.26 -5.02 7.21
C LYS A 119 24.93 -6.31 7.71
N ASN A 120 24.19 -7.41 7.83
CA ASN A 120 24.73 -8.70 8.26
C ASN A 120 25.22 -9.58 7.10
N PHE A 121 25.19 -9.07 5.87
CA PHE A 121 25.64 -9.76 4.65
C PHE A 121 26.85 -9.09 3.97
N VAL A 122 27.54 -8.15 4.64
CA VAL A 122 28.82 -7.56 4.21
C VAL A 122 29.90 -7.81 5.26
#